data_AF-A0A1Q9C507-F1
#
_entry.id   AF-A0A1Q9C507-F1
#
_cell.length_a   1.000
_cell.length_b   1.000
_cell.length_c   1.000
_cell.angle_alpha   90.00
_cell.angle_beta   90.00
_cell.angle_gamma   90.00
#
_symmetry.space_group_name_H-M   'P 1'
#
loop_
_entity.id
_entity.type
_entity.pdbx_description
1 polymer ?
#
loop_
_entity_poly.entity_id
_entity_poly.type
_entity_poly.pdbx_seq_one_letter_code
_entity_poly.pdbx_strand_id
1 'polypeptide(L)'
;MDVPAVLQPGDREDAIGRVLAARYPSGALLGDNSVIRPSPPDALQRYRSLANQIHPERCVDPRAEKAFVRASQAFDVLCEMDSDPDNSPDFAAWEASISQPADMASCSGRWWCVSTVADLDRCLEFRYVAMDILFKLTARADETRIPLEKLIRDGEKICEHLDRQQQIPRHRLWPAKRAKSQGADAAVLRYLDLLCHLRSVHCFCQLRNQHFHHSVELLAASPVTRADMEALLAKALAPEAKAAEALRQPEPHLKGMGDETGLDGLDPLDEYMAAIDKAAKEAISSAVSQKVSDTGNLETRLRHDPSTANQSSAERPSGPSETLHRTAEAAGAEERVAESAGKAAAEKAAAQRCLQNHLLGDLLSDESELEAD
;
A
#
# COMPACT_ATOMS: atom_id res chain seq x y z
N MET A 1 23.41 -11.72 -8.23
CA MET A 1 22.52 -12.90 -8.20
C MET A 1 22.39 -13.28 -6.75
N ASP A 2 21.25 -12.96 -6.13
CA ASP A 2 20.99 -13.32 -4.74
C ASP A 2 20.90 -14.85 -4.63
N VAL A 3 21.74 -15.42 -3.78
CA VAL A 3 21.70 -16.84 -3.46
C VAL A 3 20.36 -17.10 -2.76
N PRO A 4 19.51 -18.03 -3.23
CA PRO A 4 18.27 -18.36 -2.53
C PRO A 4 18.62 -18.79 -1.12
N ALA A 5 17.91 -18.23 -0.13
CA ALA A 5 18.17 -18.46 1.29
C ALA A 5 18.30 -19.97 1.56
N VAL A 6 19.44 -20.36 2.13
CA VAL A 6 19.69 -21.74 2.57
C VAL A 6 18.68 -22.06 3.66
N LEU A 7 17.71 -22.92 3.33
CA LEU A 7 16.60 -23.33 4.20
C LEU A 7 17.13 -23.89 5.53
N GLN A 8 16.63 -23.36 6.64
CA GLN A 8 16.99 -23.79 7.99
C GLN A 8 16.26 -25.11 8.35
N PRO A 9 16.76 -25.88 9.33
CA PRO A 9 16.03 -27.02 9.89
C PRO A 9 14.69 -26.55 10.49
N GLY A 10 13.58 -26.94 9.86
CA GLY A 10 12.21 -26.45 10.12
C GLY A 10 11.51 -25.89 8.87
N ASP A 11 12.28 -25.42 7.88
CA ASP A 11 11.76 -24.90 6.60
C ASP A 11 11.42 -26.01 5.57
N ARG A 12 11.62 -27.29 5.94
CA ARG A 12 11.14 -28.48 5.18
C ARG A 12 9.79 -29.00 5.66
N GLU A 13 9.25 -28.49 6.76
CA GLU A 13 7.94 -28.86 7.24
C GLU A 13 6.87 -28.19 6.38
N ASP A 14 5.81 -28.93 6.03
CA ASP A 14 4.64 -28.46 5.27
C ASP A 14 4.06 -27.18 5.91
N ALA A 15 4.60 -26.00 5.56
CA ALA A 15 4.21 -24.73 6.15
C ALA A 15 2.73 -24.47 5.91
N ILE A 16 2.25 -24.83 4.73
CA ILE A 16 0.84 -24.87 4.35
C ILE A 16 0.06 -25.77 5.32
N GLY A 17 0.48 -27.02 5.50
CA GLY A 17 -0.13 -27.96 6.43
C GLY A 17 -0.18 -27.45 7.87
N ARG A 18 0.92 -26.85 8.38
CA ARG A 18 0.99 -26.28 9.72
C ARG A 18 0.03 -25.11 9.90
N VAL A 19 0.01 -24.16 8.96
CA VAL A 19 -0.91 -23.02 8.98
C VAL A 19 -2.36 -23.52 8.98
N LEU A 20 -2.68 -24.49 8.13
CA LEU A 20 -4.02 -25.06 8.01
C LEU A 20 -4.42 -25.93 9.21
N ALA A 21 -3.48 -26.49 9.95
CA ALA A 21 -3.73 -27.26 11.16
C ALA A 21 -3.78 -26.40 12.45
N ALA A 22 -3.30 -25.15 12.39
CA ALA A 22 -3.13 -24.29 13.55
C ALA A 22 -4.46 -23.91 14.22
N ARG A 23 -4.62 -24.27 15.50
CA ARG A 23 -5.84 -23.94 16.28
C ARG A 23 -5.87 -22.50 16.78
N TYR A 24 -4.72 -21.85 16.85
CA TYR A 24 -4.57 -20.49 17.37
C TYR A 24 -3.85 -19.60 16.35
N PRO A 25 -4.09 -18.27 16.38
CA PRO A 25 -3.38 -17.31 15.53
C PRO A 25 -1.84 -17.39 15.69
N SER A 26 -1.35 -17.51 16.92
CA SER A 26 0.09 -17.66 17.19
C SER A 26 0.67 -18.90 16.51
N GLY A 27 -0.01 -20.05 16.62
CA GLY A 27 0.44 -21.30 16.00
C GLY A 27 0.46 -21.25 14.48
N ALA A 28 -0.42 -20.45 13.86
CA ALA A 28 -0.40 -20.27 12.41
C ALA A 28 0.86 -19.52 11.94
N LEU A 29 1.43 -18.63 12.75
CA LEU A 29 2.64 -17.89 12.39
C LEU A 29 3.93 -18.54 12.90
N LEU A 30 3.90 -19.15 14.09
CA LEU A 30 5.09 -19.66 14.77
C LEU A 30 5.37 -21.13 14.47
N GLY A 31 4.36 -21.90 14.03
CA GLY A 31 4.53 -23.30 13.67
C GLY A 31 4.57 -24.27 14.84
N ASP A 32 4.68 -23.77 16.07
CA ASP A 32 4.46 -24.53 17.28
C ASP A 32 3.02 -24.31 17.76
N ASN A 33 2.42 -25.30 18.43
CA ASN A 33 1.18 -25.08 19.18
C ASN A 33 1.41 -24.20 20.42
N SER A 34 2.37 -23.27 20.34
CA SER A 34 2.72 -22.38 21.42
C SER A 34 1.61 -21.38 21.64
N VAL A 35 1.15 -21.34 22.89
CA VAL A 35 0.28 -20.29 23.41
C VAL A 35 1.07 -18.99 23.64
N ILE A 36 2.41 -19.04 23.53
CA ILE A 36 3.25 -17.86 23.72
C ILE A 36 3.03 -16.93 22.54
N ARG A 37 2.54 -15.75 22.88
CA ARG A 37 2.32 -14.66 21.96
C ARG A 37 3.69 -14.07 21.53
N PRO A 38 3.99 -13.98 20.23
CA PRO A 38 5.18 -13.28 19.76
C PRO A 38 5.06 -11.78 20.00
N SER A 39 6.20 -11.09 20.14
CA SER A 39 6.19 -9.63 20.16
C SER A 39 5.69 -9.07 18.80
N PRO A 40 5.16 -7.85 18.73
CA PRO A 40 4.72 -7.25 17.46
C PRO A 40 5.78 -7.29 16.33
N PRO A 41 7.07 -6.92 16.57
CA PRO A 41 8.08 -7.03 15.52
C PRO A 41 8.38 -8.48 15.11
N ASP A 42 8.37 -9.42 16.06
CA ASP A 42 8.57 -10.84 15.75
C ASP A 42 7.40 -11.39 14.93
N ALA A 43 6.16 -11.04 15.29
CA ALA A 43 4.96 -11.44 14.56
C ALA A 43 5.01 -10.97 13.11
N LEU A 44 5.40 -9.70 12.89
CA LEU A 44 5.56 -9.12 11.56
C LEU A 44 6.62 -9.85 10.74
N GLN A 45 7.80 -10.09 11.33
CA GLN A 45 8.88 -10.79 10.64
C GLN A 45 8.52 -12.23 10.29
N ARG A 46 7.82 -12.94 11.20
CA ARG A 46 7.33 -14.30 10.98
C ARG A 46 6.28 -14.34 9.86
N TYR A 47 5.32 -13.43 9.90
CA TYR A 47 4.32 -13.31 8.85
C TYR A 47 4.96 -13.00 7.49
N ARG A 48 5.91 -12.05 7.43
CA ARG A 48 6.65 -11.74 6.19
C ARG A 48 7.36 -12.97 5.61
N SER A 49 8.06 -13.73 6.45
CA SER A 49 8.73 -14.97 6.02
C SER A 49 7.72 -15.99 5.49
N LEU A 50 6.63 -16.21 6.23
CA LEU A 50 5.60 -17.16 5.88
C LEU A 50 4.87 -16.78 4.58
N ALA A 51 4.45 -15.52 4.45
CA ALA A 51 3.83 -14.98 3.24
C ALA A 51 4.73 -15.20 2.02
N ASN A 52 6.03 -14.94 2.13
CA ASN A 52 6.98 -15.18 1.05
C ASN A 52 7.06 -16.66 0.61
N GLN A 53 6.77 -17.61 1.50
CA GLN A 53 6.76 -19.05 1.22
C GLN A 53 5.42 -19.54 0.65
N ILE A 54 4.29 -19.04 1.17
CA ILE A 54 2.95 -19.59 0.88
C ILE A 54 2.09 -18.71 -0.03
N HIS A 55 2.60 -17.57 -0.52
CA HIS A 55 1.84 -16.69 -1.42
C HIS A 55 1.44 -17.44 -2.71
N PRO A 56 0.18 -17.33 -3.19
CA PRO A 56 -0.28 -18.02 -4.39
C PRO A 56 0.53 -17.73 -5.67
N GLU A 57 1.07 -16.53 -5.82
CA GLU A 57 1.95 -16.19 -6.95
C GLU A 57 3.32 -16.89 -6.90
N ARG A 58 3.77 -17.35 -5.72
CA ARG A 58 5.08 -17.98 -5.52
C ARG A 58 4.99 -19.48 -5.26
N CYS A 59 3.85 -19.98 -4.79
CA CYS A 59 3.65 -21.36 -4.41
C CYS A 59 2.56 -22.01 -5.27
N VAL A 60 2.94 -23.07 -5.99
CA VAL A 60 2.05 -23.81 -6.90
C VAL A 60 1.15 -24.84 -6.19
N ASP A 61 1.29 -25.04 -4.87
CA ASP A 61 0.43 -25.94 -4.12
C ASP A 61 -1.01 -25.41 -4.11
N PRO A 62 -2.03 -26.21 -4.47
CA PRO A 62 -3.42 -25.75 -4.53
C PRO A 62 -3.97 -25.30 -3.16
N ARG A 63 -3.33 -25.66 -2.06
CA ARG A 63 -3.70 -25.25 -0.70
C ARG A 63 -3.06 -23.90 -0.30
N ALA A 64 -2.13 -23.36 -1.09
CA ALA A 64 -1.36 -22.16 -0.78
C ALA A 64 -2.27 -20.95 -0.54
N GLU A 65 -3.29 -20.73 -1.36
CA GLU A 65 -4.26 -19.64 -1.20
C GLU A 65 -4.97 -19.71 0.15
N LYS A 66 -5.53 -20.87 0.50
CA LYS A 66 -6.19 -21.08 1.79
C LYS A 66 -5.23 -20.87 2.97
N ALA A 67 -3.99 -21.34 2.85
CA ALA A 67 -2.97 -21.14 3.88
C ALA A 67 -2.59 -19.66 4.01
N PHE A 68 -2.40 -18.96 2.89
CA PHE A 68 -2.07 -17.53 2.87
C PHE A 68 -3.17 -16.69 3.52
N VAL A 69 -4.44 -16.91 3.15
CA VAL A 69 -5.59 -16.25 3.79
C VAL A 69 -5.57 -16.48 5.30
N ARG A 70 -5.37 -17.72 5.74
CA ARG A 70 -5.37 -18.07 7.16
C ARG A 70 -4.20 -17.45 7.92
N ALA A 71 -2.99 -17.45 7.36
CA ALA A 71 -1.83 -16.78 7.95
C ALA A 71 -2.07 -15.28 8.09
N SER A 72 -2.71 -14.67 7.09
CA SER A 72 -2.99 -13.22 7.07
C SER A 72 -4.07 -12.84 8.08
N GLN A 73 -5.12 -13.65 8.20
CA GLN A 73 -6.13 -13.51 9.25
C GLN A 73 -5.51 -13.72 10.66
N ALA A 74 -4.62 -14.69 10.82
CA ALA A 74 -3.92 -14.91 12.09
C ALA A 74 -3.08 -13.69 12.48
N PHE A 75 -2.33 -13.12 11.53
CA PHE A 75 -1.55 -11.92 11.75
C PHE A 75 -2.43 -10.72 12.12
N ASP A 76 -3.56 -10.53 11.43
CA ASP A 76 -4.56 -9.50 11.75
C ASP A 76 -5.08 -9.61 13.17
N VAL A 77 -5.44 -10.82 13.63
CA VAL A 77 -5.94 -11.05 14.99
C VAL A 77 -4.86 -10.71 16.01
N LEU A 78 -3.60 -11.07 15.76
CA LEU A 78 -2.49 -10.69 16.64
C LEU A 78 -2.30 -9.17 16.70
N CYS A 79 -2.40 -8.47 15.56
CA CYS A 79 -2.38 -7.00 15.52
C CYS A 79 -3.55 -6.40 16.32
N GLU A 80 -4.74 -6.99 16.23
CA GLU A 80 -5.90 -6.55 17.00
C GLU A 80 -5.68 -6.69 18.51
N MET A 81 -5.25 -7.87 18.95
CA MET A 81 -4.90 -8.14 20.34
C MET A 81 -3.80 -7.21 20.87
N ASP A 82 -2.95 -6.66 19.99
CA ASP A 82 -1.83 -5.78 20.33
C ASP A 82 -2.32 -4.34 20.49
N SER A 83 -3.23 -3.94 19.60
CA SER A 83 -3.88 -2.63 19.62
C SER A 83 -4.92 -2.48 20.73
N ASP A 84 -5.52 -3.57 21.19
CA ASP A 84 -6.54 -3.56 22.24
C ASP A 84 -6.40 -4.80 23.16
N PRO A 85 -5.51 -4.77 24.17
CA PRO A 85 -5.25 -5.92 25.03
C PRO A 85 -6.41 -6.28 25.95
N ASP A 86 -7.34 -5.34 26.19
CA ASP A 86 -8.57 -5.59 26.95
C ASP A 86 -9.61 -6.38 26.12
N ASN A 87 -9.51 -6.28 24.79
CA ASN A 87 -10.34 -7.03 23.87
C ASN A 87 -9.77 -8.45 23.72
N SER A 88 -10.25 -9.36 24.57
CA SER A 88 -9.98 -10.79 24.36
C SER A 88 -10.53 -11.15 22.98
N PRO A 89 -9.69 -11.60 22.04
CA PRO A 89 -10.17 -12.01 20.74
C PRO A 89 -11.17 -13.15 20.96
N ASP A 90 -12.28 -13.10 20.24
CA ASP A 90 -13.22 -14.21 20.25
C ASP A 90 -12.55 -15.40 19.54
N PHE A 91 -11.87 -16.24 20.30
CA PHE A 91 -11.24 -17.45 19.78
C PHE A 91 -12.26 -18.37 19.10
N ALA A 92 -13.53 -18.33 19.51
CA ALA A 92 -14.59 -19.06 18.83
C ALA A 92 -14.89 -18.44 17.46
N ALA A 93 -14.81 -17.11 17.31
CA ALA A 93 -14.90 -16.46 16.00
C ALA A 93 -13.71 -16.81 15.09
N TRP A 94 -12.49 -16.87 15.64
CA TRP A 94 -11.31 -17.38 14.91
C TRP A 94 -11.54 -18.83 14.46
N GLU A 95 -11.97 -19.71 15.36
CA GLU A 95 -12.20 -21.12 15.04
C GLU A 95 -13.36 -21.31 14.05
N ALA A 96 -14.41 -20.50 14.15
CA ALA A 96 -15.49 -20.47 13.17
C ALA A 96 -15.00 -20.03 11.79
N SER A 97 -14.05 -19.08 11.71
CA SER A 97 -13.46 -18.63 10.45
C SER A 97 -12.68 -19.74 9.73
N ILE A 98 -12.13 -20.72 10.46
CA ILE A 98 -11.44 -21.90 9.88
C ILE A 98 -12.39 -22.73 9.02
N SER A 99 -13.66 -22.78 9.41
CA SER A 99 -14.69 -23.59 8.75
C SER A 99 -15.33 -22.88 7.57
N GLN A 100 -15.14 -21.57 7.43
CA GLN A 100 -15.65 -20.82 6.30
C GLN A 100 -14.78 -21.04 5.05
N PRO A 101 -15.38 -21.07 3.85
CA PRO A 101 -14.61 -21.07 2.62
C PRO A 101 -13.74 -19.81 2.59
N ALA A 102 -12.44 -19.99 2.36
CA ALA A 102 -11.48 -18.91 2.24
C ALA A 102 -11.68 -18.22 0.88
N ASP A 103 -12.72 -17.41 0.78
CA ASP A 103 -12.94 -16.59 -0.40
C ASP A 103 -12.20 -15.25 -0.22
N MET A 104 -11.22 -14.99 -1.09
CA MET A 104 -10.51 -13.70 -1.13
C MET A 104 -11.47 -12.52 -1.30
N ALA A 105 -12.62 -12.71 -1.97
CA ALA A 105 -13.64 -11.67 -2.11
C ALA A 105 -14.25 -11.27 -0.76
N SER A 106 -14.37 -12.20 0.19
CA SER A 106 -14.87 -11.91 1.54
C SER A 106 -13.85 -11.13 2.39
N CYS A 107 -12.60 -11.04 1.94
CA CYS A 107 -11.54 -10.29 2.59
C CYS A 107 -11.42 -8.85 2.06
N SER A 108 -12.35 -8.40 1.19
CA SER A 108 -12.42 -7.02 0.72
C SER A 108 -12.46 -6.04 1.90
N GLY A 109 -11.48 -5.13 1.97
CA GLY A 109 -11.35 -4.16 3.07
C GLY A 109 -10.31 -4.53 4.13
N ARG A 110 -9.59 -5.64 3.99
CA ARG A 110 -8.41 -5.93 4.83
C ARG A 110 -7.15 -5.37 4.18
N TRP A 111 -6.25 -4.80 4.98
CA TRP A 111 -5.07 -4.10 4.48
C TRP A 111 -4.04 -5.02 3.80
N TRP A 112 -4.06 -6.33 4.10
CA TRP A 112 -3.25 -7.36 3.44
C TRP A 112 -3.94 -7.98 2.22
N CYS A 113 -5.19 -7.60 1.91
CA CYS A 113 -5.89 -8.03 0.70
C CYS A 113 -5.38 -7.20 -0.49
N VAL A 114 -4.14 -7.48 -0.89
CA VAL A 114 -3.45 -6.84 -2.01
C VAL A 114 -3.37 -7.80 -3.20
N SER A 115 -3.31 -7.24 -4.42
CA SER A 115 -3.37 -8.03 -5.65
C SER A 115 -2.09 -8.80 -5.95
N THR A 116 -0.93 -8.34 -5.48
CA THR A 116 0.37 -8.92 -5.82
C THR A 116 1.28 -9.09 -4.61
N VAL A 117 2.23 -10.03 -4.69
CA VAL A 117 3.24 -10.22 -3.64
C VAL A 117 4.12 -8.98 -3.46
N ALA A 118 4.37 -8.23 -4.54
CA ALA A 118 5.15 -7.01 -4.51
C ALA A 118 4.44 -5.91 -3.70
N ASP A 119 3.11 -5.80 -3.83
CA ASP A 119 2.34 -4.85 -3.03
C ASP A 119 2.31 -5.27 -1.56
N LEU A 120 2.23 -6.57 -1.26
CA LEU A 120 2.30 -7.07 0.11
C LEU A 120 3.64 -6.73 0.76
N ASP A 121 4.74 -7.01 0.06
CA ASP A 121 6.10 -6.70 0.53
C ASP A 121 6.24 -5.19 0.83
N ARG A 122 5.68 -4.31 0.00
CA ARG A 122 5.68 -2.86 0.26
C ARG A 122 4.86 -2.48 1.48
N CYS A 123 3.66 -3.06 1.67
CA CYS A 123 2.84 -2.80 2.85
C CYS A 123 3.54 -3.28 4.14
N LEU A 124 4.19 -4.44 4.11
CA LEU A 124 4.94 -4.97 5.25
C LEU A 124 6.18 -4.14 5.57
N GLU A 125 6.91 -3.69 4.55
CA GLU A 125 8.06 -2.80 4.74
C GLU A 125 7.63 -1.45 5.33
N PHE A 126 6.56 -0.85 4.80
CA PHE A 126 5.97 0.38 5.35
C PHE A 126 5.61 0.20 6.82
N ARG A 127 4.90 -0.89 7.16
CA ARG A 127 4.51 -1.20 8.55
C ARG A 127 5.73 -1.34 9.45
N TYR A 128 6.76 -2.06 9.01
CA TYR A 128 8.00 -2.25 9.77
C TYR A 128 8.70 -0.92 10.07
N VAL A 129 8.90 -0.08 9.05
CA VAL A 129 9.58 1.21 9.19
C VAL A 129 8.77 2.16 10.08
N ALA A 130 7.46 2.27 9.85
CA ALA A 130 6.58 3.11 10.65
C ALA A 130 6.57 2.67 12.11
N MET A 131 6.57 1.37 12.37
CA MET A 131 6.54 0.81 13.71
C MET A 131 7.81 1.16 14.49
N ASP A 132 8.98 0.92 13.90
CA ASP A 132 10.26 1.25 14.53
C ASP A 132 10.41 2.75 14.81
N ILE A 133 9.94 3.62 13.90
CA ILE A 133 9.95 5.07 14.11
C ILE A 133 8.99 5.48 15.23
N LEU A 134 7.74 5.00 15.20
CA LEU A 134 6.73 5.38 16.19
C LEU A 134 7.15 4.97 17.60
N PHE A 135 7.62 3.73 17.79
CA PHE A 135 8.14 3.29 19.10
C PHE A 135 9.30 4.16 19.58
N LYS A 136 10.22 4.57 18.67
CA LYS A 136 11.32 5.48 19.02
C LYS A 136 10.84 6.87 19.43
N LEU A 137 9.82 7.41 18.76
CA LEU A 137 9.28 8.73 19.05
C LEU A 137 8.46 8.74 20.35
N THR A 138 7.67 7.69 20.61
CA THR A 138 6.81 7.62 21.79
C THR A 138 7.54 7.17 23.05
N ALA A 139 8.62 6.37 22.94
CA ALA A 139 9.43 5.97 24.09
C ALA A 139 10.10 7.15 24.82
N ARG A 140 10.22 8.31 24.16
CA ARG A 140 11.01 9.45 24.65
C ARG A 140 10.20 10.53 25.34
N ALA A 141 8.87 10.54 25.22
CA ALA A 141 8.08 11.68 25.65
C ALA A 141 6.62 11.33 25.93
N ASP A 142 6.20 11.48 27.19
CA ASP A 142 4.79 11.47 27.60
C ASP A 142 3.97 12.54 26.83
N GLU A 143 4.63 13.63 26.40
CA GLU A 143 4.04 14.71 25.61
C GLU A 143 3.51 14.25 24.23
N THR A 144 4.01 13.13 23.68
CA THR A 144 3.57 12.60 22.37
C THR A 144 2.24 11.86 22.43
N ARG A 145 1.77 11.51 23.64
CA ARG A 145 0.54 10.76 23.83
C ARG A 145 -0.70 11.50 23.33
N ILE A 146 -0.85 12.77 23.70
CA ILE A 146 -2.03 13.57 23.32
C ILE A 146 -2.09 13.78 21.78
N PRO A 147 -0.99 14.18 21.11
CA PRO A 147 -0.95 14.20 19.65
C PRO A 147 -1.28 12.85 19.01
N LEU A 148 -0.73 11.75 19.51
CA LEU A 148 -1.01 10.41 18.98
C LEU A 148 -2.49 10.04 19.10
N GLU A 149 -3.11 10.27 20.26
CA GLU A 149 -4.55 10.03 20.47
C GLU A 149 -5.43 10.90 19.56
N LYS A 150 -4.99 12.12 19.22
CA LYS A 150 -5.65 12.96 18.21
C LYS A 150 -5.53 12.34 16.81
N LEU A 151 -4.32 11.96 16.40
CA LEU A 151 -4.07 11.32 15.11
C LEU A 151 -4.86 10.01 14.93
N ILE A 152 -4.98 9.21 15.99
CA ILE A 152 -5.81 8.01 15.99
C ILE A 152 -7.27 8.40 15.73
N ARG A 153 -7.86 9.30 16.54
CA ARG A 153 -9.26 9.71 16.37
C ARG A 153 -9.55 10.28 14.98
N ASP A 154 -8.64 11.07 14.43
CA ASP A 154 -8.79 11.63 13.08
C ASP A 154 -8.70 10.52 12.03
N GLY A 155 -7.75 9.58 12.19
CA GLY A 155 -7.61 8.41 11.32
C GLY A 155 -8.84 7.50 11.34
N GLU A 156 -9.43 7.25 12.51
CA GLU A 156 -10.64 6.42 12.65
C GLU A 156 -11.84 7.07 11.95
N LYS A 157 -12.01 8.39 12.06
CA LYS A 157 -13.08 9.12 11.36
C LYS A 157 -12.89 9.11 9.85
N ILE A 158 -11.65 9.28 9.39
CA ILE A 158 -11.32 9.20 7.96
C ILE A 158 -11.61 7.79 7.43
N CYS A 159 -11.19 6.76 8.16
CA CYS A 159 -11.48 5.35 7.83
C CYS A 159 -12.99 5.10 7.75
N GLU A 160 -13.77 5.52 8.76
CA GLU A 160 -15.23 5.39 8.73
C GLU A 160 -15.86 6.13 7.53
N HIS A 161 -15.38 7.32 7.20
CA HIS A 161 -15.88 8.09 6.07
C HIS A 161 -15.61 7.38 4.74
N LEU A 162 -14.36 6.95 4.51
CA LEU A 162 -13.93 6.31 3.26
C LEU A 162 -14.57 4.92 3.09
N ASP A 163 -14.66 4.13 4.16
CA ASP A 163 -15.37 2.84 4.13
C ASP A 163 -16.84 3.01 3.73
N ARG A 164 -17.54 4.01 4.31
CA ARG A 164 -18.94 4.30 3.95
C ARG A 164 -19.08 4.72 2.48
N GLN A 165 -18.16 5.53 1.97
CA GLN A 165 -18.17 5.95 0.56
C GLN A 165 -18.00 4.75 -0.38
N GLN A 166 -17.16 3.78 0.00
CA GLN A 166 -16.89 2.57 -0.79
C GLN A 166 -17.84 1.40 -0.49
N GLN A 167 -18.85 1.62 0.37
CA GLN A 167 -19.77 0.57 0.85
C GLN A 167 -19.07 -0.62 1.51
N ILE A 168 -17.89 -0.39 2.10
CA ILE A 168 -17.18 -1.40 2.87
C ILE A 168 -17.90 -1.58 4.21
N PRO A 169 -18.17 -2.84 4.65
CA PRO A 169 -18.75 -3.10 5.95
C PRO A 169 -17.94 -2.45 7.07
N ARG A 170 -18.61 -2.15 8.20
CA ARG A 170 -17.98 -1.52 9.36
C ARG A 170 -16.69 -2.23 9.75
N HIS A 171 -15.56 -1.54 9.59
CA HIS A 171 -14.25 -2.08 9.93
C HIS A 171 -13.95 -1.91 11.43
N ARG A 172 -13.08 -2.77 11.99
CA ARG A 172 -12.66 -2.69 13.42
C ARG A 172 -11.90 -1.40 13.76
N LEU A 173 -11.41 -0.70 12.74
CA LEU A 173 -10.72 0.57 12.85
C LEU A 173 -11.66 1.79 12.92
N TRP A 174 -12.97 1.60 12.85
CA TRP A 174 -13.94 2.67 13.07
C TRP A 174 -13.90 3.17 14.52
N PRO A 175 -14.35 4.41 14.79
CA PRO A 175 -14.43 4.93 16.13
C PRO A 175 -15.22 4.01 17.06
N ALA A 176 -14.58 3.55 18.14
CA ALA A 176 -15.24 2.79 19.18
C ALA A 176 -16.10 3.72 20.04
N LYS A 177 -17.29 3.26 20.46
CA LYS A 177 -18.19 4.08 21.29
C LYS A 177 -17.59 4.44 22.66
N ARG A 178 -16.63 3.66 23.16
CA ARG A 178 -15.91 3.89 24.43
C ARG A 178 -14.52 3.25 24.38
N ALA A 179 -13.55 3.88 23.73
CA ALA A 179 -12.16 3.48 23.92
C ALA A 179 -11.72 3.94 25.32
N LYS A 180 -11.35 3.00 26.18
CA LYS A 180 -10.58 3.34 27.39
C LYS A 180 -9.23 3.89 26.94
N SER A 181 -8.58 4.70 27.77
CA SER A 181 -7.21 5.13 27.48
C SER A 181 -6.33 3.89 27.35
N GLN A 182 -5.78 3.66 26.15
CA GLN A 182 -4.88 2.55 25.88
C GLN A 182 -3.47 2.89 26.40
N GLY A 183 -2.65 1.87 26.65
CA GLY A 183 -1.21 2.08 26.87
C GLY A 183 -0.54 2.68 25.62
N ALA A 184 0.63 3.31 25.79
CA ALA A 184 1.34 3.95 24.68
C ALA A 184 1.64 2.99 23.52
N ASP A 185 2.08 1.76 23.84
CA ASP A 185 2.37 0.73 22.83
C ASP A 185 1.12 0.31 22.05
N ALA A 186 0.00 0.10 22.75
CA ALA A 186 -1.28 -0.23 22.12
C ALA A 186 -1.78 0.91 21.22
N ALA A 187 -1.62 2.18 21.65
CA ALA A 187 -1.94 3.34 20.83
C ALA A 187 -1.06 3.43 19.56
N VAL A 188 0.25 3.16 19.68
CA VAL A 188 1.15 3.08 18.52
C VAL A 188 0.68 2.00 17.54
N LEU A 189 0.37 0.81 18.04
CA LEU A 189 -0.07 -0.32 17.22
C LEU A 189 -1.43 -0.05 16.57
N ARG A 190 -2.36 0.59 17.27
CA ARG A 190 -3.63 1.08 16.72
C ARG A 190 -3.42 2.09 15.59
N TYR A 191 -2.52 3.05 15.79
CA TYR A 191 -2.21 4.05 14.77
C TYR A 191 -1.54 3.42 13.54
N LEU A 192 -0.65 2.44 13.74
CA LEU A 192 -0.05 1.67 12.65
C LEU A 192 -1.08 0.92 11.82
N ASP A 193 -2.05 0.27 12.46
CA ASP A 193 -3.14 -0.41 11.76
C ASP A 193 -3.96 0.58 10.90
N LEU A 194 -4.26 1.78 11.43
CA LEU A 194 -4.92 2.86 10.68
C LEU A 194 -4.09 3.29 9.47
N LEU A 195 -2.80 3.57 9.65
CA LEU A 195 -1.92 3.97 8.55
C LEU A 195 -1.87 2.91 7.45
N CYS A 196 -1.73 1.63 7.82
CA CYS A 196 -1.69 0.54 6.85
C CYS A 196 -3.01 0.36 6.11
N HIS A 197 -4.13 0.45 6.82
CA HIS A 197 -5.47 0.29 6.23
C HIS A 197 -5.83 1.45 5.30
N LEU A 198 -5.69 2.70 5.75
CA LEU A 198 -5.92 3.89 4.92
C LEU A 198 -5.09 3.84 3.63
N ARG A 199 -3.83 3.41 3.74
CA ARG A 199 -2.91 3.32 2.61
C ARG A 199 -3.29 2.20 1.64
N SER A 200 -3.57 0.99 2.15
CA SER A 200 -3.73 -0.20 1.31
C SER A 200 -5.13 -0.33 0.73
N VAL A 201 -6.15 0.07 1.49
CA VAL A 201 -7.56 -0.07 1.11
C VAL A 201 -8.07 1.17 0.38
N HIS A 202 -7.71 2.37 0.85
CA HIS A 202 -8.26 3.62 0.31
C HIS A 202 -7.27 4.49 -0.44
N CYS A 203 -6.03 4.02 -0.67
CA CYS A 203 -4.98 4.84 -1.27
C CYS A 203 -4.82 6.23 -0.61
N PHE A 204 -5.02 6.31 0.71
CA PHE A 204 -5.02 7.57 1.46
C PHE A 204 -3.76 7.68 2.33
N CYS A 205 -3.06 8.82 2.26
CA CYS A 205 -1.90 9.11 3.09
C CYS A 205 -2.28 10.07 4.22
N GLN A 206 -2.52 9.54 5.43
CA GLN A 206 -2.89 10.37 6.58
C GLN A 206 -1.80 11.40 6.96
N LEU A 207 -0.53 11.05 6.83
CA LEU A 207 0.59 11.96 7.13
C LEU A 207 0.65 13.19 6.22
N ARG A 208 0.01 13.10 5.04
CA ARG A 208 -0.14 14.20 4.07
C ARG A 208 -1.57 14.71 3.98
N ASN A 209 -2.50 14.07 4.70
CA ASN A 209 -3.93 14.29 4.62
C ASN A 209 -4.48 14.36 3.18
N GLN A 210 -4.08 13.39 2.34
CA GLN A 210 -4.38 13.39 0.91
C GLN A 210 -4.82 12.01 0.42
N HIS A 211 -5.86 12.00 -0.41
CA HIS A 211 -6.32 10.84 -1.17
C HIS A 211 -5.61 10.76 -2.53
N PHE A 212 -5.25 9.57 -2.98
CA PHE A 212 -4.63 9.32 -4.28
C PHE A 212 -5.50 8.39 -5.11
N HIS A 213 -5.48 8.54 -6.43
CA HIS A 213 -6.32 7.73 -7.32
C HIS A 213 -5.77 6.30 -7.45
N HIS A 214 -4.45 6.16 -7.37
CA HIS A 214 -3.77 4.88 -7.55
C HIS A 214 -2.69 4.63 -6.49
N SER A 215 -2.48 3.36 -6.17
CA SER A 215 -1.43 2.92 -5.24
C SER A 215 -0.03 3.34 -5.69
N VAL A 216 0.22 3.43 -7.00
CA VAL A 216 1.48 3.90 -7.58
C VAL A 216 1.73 5.38 -7.28
N GLU A 217 0.71 6.23 -7.41
CA GLU A 217 0.81 7.66 -7.06
C GLU A 217 1.08 7.83 -5.57
N LEU A 218 0.33 7.08 -4.75
CA LEU A 218 0.53 7.04 -3.32
C LEU A 218 1.94 6.56 -2.95
N LEU A 219 2.55 5.65 -3.72
CA LEU A 219 3.93 5.21 -3.49
C LEU A 219 4.95 6.26 -3.90
N ALA A 220 4.73 6.96 -5.02
CA ALA A 220 5.59 8.05 -5.48
C ALA A 220 5.53 9.28 -4.55
N ALA A 221 4.35 9.57 -3.99
CA ALA A 221 4.13 10.72 -3.12
C ALA A 221 4.37 10.41 -1.64
N SER A 222 4.14 9.19 -1.16
CA SER A 222 4.42 8.83 0.23
C SER A 222 5.90 8.93 0.56
N PRO A 223 6.30 9.15 1.82
CA PRO A 223 7.70 9.08 2.23
C PRO A 223 8.38 7.84 1.63
N VAL A 224 9.30 8.10 0.70
CA VAL A 224 10.05 7.07 -0.04
C VAL A 224 11.19 6.57 0.84
N THR A 225 11.71 7.44 1.70
CA THR A 225 12.80 7.12 2.63
C THR A 225 12.32 7.05 4.07
N ARG A 226 13.06 6.27 4.86
CA ARG A 226 12.91 6.20 6.31
C ARG A 226 13.03 7.59 6.97
N ALA A 227 13.93 8.44 6.47
CA ALA A 227 14.13 9.79 7.00
C ALA A 227 12.90 10.69 6.76
N ASP A 228 12.28 10.60 5.58
CA ASP A 228 11.05 11.36 5.27
C ASP A 228 9.90 10.92 6.18
N MET A 229 9.77 9.61 6.41
CA MET A 229 8.74 9.07 7.31
C MET A 229 8.97 9.54 8.76
N GLU A 230 10.21 9.55 9.22
CA GLU A 230 10.57 10.03 10.55
C GLU A 230 10.29 11.53 10.70
N ALA A 231 10.63 12.34 9.70
CA ALA A 231 10.32 13.77 9.69
C ALA A 231 8.81 14.04 9.72
N LEU A 232 8.01 13.32 8.92
CA LEU A 232 6.56 13.49 8.89
C LEU A 232 5.90 13.06 10.20
N LEU A 233 6.30 11.92 10.76
CA LEU A 233 5.77 11.44 12.04
C LEU A 233 6.19 12.35 13.20
N ALA A 234 7.44 12.79 13.24
CA ALA A 234 7.92 13.74 14.25
C ALA A 234 7.17 15.08 14.16
N LYS A 235 6.89 15.57 12.94
CA LYS A 235 6.07 16.77 12.73
C LYS A 235 4.64 16.57 13.19
N ALA A 236 4.02 15.42 12.86
CA ALA A 236 2.64 15.11 13.24
C ALA A 236 2.47 14.94 14.76
N LEU A 237 3.51 14.44 15.44
CA LEU A 237 3.52 14.23 16.89
C LEU A 237 4.07 15.42 17.68
N ALA A 238 4.50 16.50 17.01
CA ALA A 238 4.99 17.69 17.68
C ALA A 238 3.85 18.36 18.49
N PRO A 239 4.10 18.81 19.73
CA PRO A 239 3.11 19.56 20.50
C PRO A 239 2.64 20.79 19.73
N GLU A 240 1.34 21.09 19.74
CA GLU A 240 0.75 22.21 18.98
C GLU A 240 1.42 23.56 19.31
N ALA A 241 1.89 23.75 20.55
CA ALA A 241 2.64 24.94 20.95
C ALA A 241 3.97 25.09 20.17
N LYS A 242 4.70 24.00 19.95
CA LYS A 242 5.93 23.99 19.15
C LYS A 242 5.64 24.09 17.65
N ALA A 243 4.51 23.54 17.18
CA ALA A 243 4.08 23.68 15.80
C ALA A 243 3.70 25.14 15.45
N ALA A 244 2.99 25.81 16.35
CA ALA A 244 2.66 27.23 16.20
C ALA A 244 3.91 28.13 16.24
N GLU A 245 4.93 27.77 17.03
CA GLU A 245 6.19 28.49 17.08
C GLU A 245 7.07 28.24 15.84
N ALA A 246 7.05 27.04 15.27
CA ALA A 246 7.70 26.75 13.99
C ALA A 246 7.07 27.54 12.82
N LEU A 247 5.75 27.80 12.86
CA LEU A 247 5.04 28.66 11.91
C LEU A 247 5.29 30.16 12.16
N ARG A 248 5.73 30.53 13.36
CA ARG A 248 6.08 31.91 13.74
C ARG A 248 7.56 32.24 13.56
N GLN A 249 8.38 31.28 13.13
CA GLN A 249 9.72 31.61 12.68
C GLN A 249 9.58 32.60 11.52
N PRO A 250 10.10 33.83 11.66
CA PRO A 250 9.98 34.82 10.61
C PRO A 250 10.63 34.22 9.37
N GLU A 251 9.88 34.18 8.25
CA GLU A 251 10.46 33.89 6.94
C GLU A 251 11.78 34.66 6.84
N PRO A 252 12.86 34.02 6.36
CA PRO A 252 14.18 34.62 6.34
C PRO A 252 14.04 35.99 5.68
N HIS A 253 14.08 37.03 6.51
CA HIS A 253 13.99 38.39 6.05
C HIS A 253 15.07 38.50 4.98
N LEU A 254 14.63 38.75 3.74
CA LEU A 254 15.44 39.32 2.67
C LEU A 254 15.87 40.72 3.13
N LYS A 255 16.69 40.76 4.17
CA LYS A 255 17.26 41.95 4.77
C LYS A 255 18.53 42.23 3.98
N GLY A 256 18.35 42.83 2.81
CA GLY A 256 19.48 43.02 1.90
C GLY A 256 19.21 43.76 0.61
N MET A 257 18.19 44.60 0.49
CA MET A 257 18.20 45.68 -0.51
C MET A 257 17.57 46.94 0.10
N GLY A 258 18.35 47.55 0.98
CA GLY A 258 18.16 48.95 1.30
C GLY A 258 18.64 49.79 0.13
N ASP A 259 17.67 50.50 -0.44
CA ASP A 259 17.70 51.93 -0.70
C ASP A 259 18.43 52.47 -1.94
N GLU A 260 17.75 53.46 -2.52
CA GLU A 260 18.23 54.46 -3.49
C GLU A 260 18.40 54.04 -4.95
N THR A 261 17.29 53.84 -5.66
CA THR A 261 17.02 54.62 -6.89
C THR A 261 15.52 54.60 -7.17
N GLY A 262 14.87 55.76 -7.04
CA GLY A 262 13.51 55.93 -7.50
C GLY A 262 13.43 55.74 -9.01
N LEU A 263 12.51 54.88 -9.44
CA LEU A 263 11.76 54.91 -10.70
C LEU A 263 10.86 53.66 -10.73
N ASP A 264 9.57 53.92 -10.90
CA ASP A 264 8.48 53.01 -11.29
C ASP A 264 8.14 51.85 -10.33
N GLY A 265 7.03 52.05 -9.61
CA GLY A 265 6.35 51.04 -8.81
C GLY A 265 5.83 49.91 -9.68
N LEU A 266 6.61 48.83 -9.75
CA LEU A 266 6.10 47.55 -10.17
C LEU A 266 5.24 46.98 -9.04
N ASP A 267 4.02 46.59 -9.38
CA ASP A 267 3.12 45.89 -8.46
C ASP A 267 3.83 44.62 -7.97
N PRO A 268 3.89 44.34 -6.66
CA PRO A 268 4.39 43.07 -6.13
C PRO A 268 3.78 41.84 -6.80
N LEU A 269 2.55 41.96 -7.32
CA LEU A 269 1.91 40.92 -8.10
C LEU A 269 2.57 40.73 -9.48
N ASP A 270 3.03 41.78 -10.13
CA ASP A 270 3.75 41.70 -11.41
C ASP A 270 5.11 41.02 -11.25
N GLU A 271 5.81 41.28 -10.13
CA GLU A 271 7.06 40.57 -9.79
C GLU A 271 6.82 39.08 -9.56
N TYR A 272 5.74 38.73 -8.84
CA TYR A 272 5.37 37.35 -8.61
C TYR A 272 4.97 36.64 -9.92
N MET A 273 4.16 37.29 -10.76
CA MET A 273 3.76 36.74 -12.05
C MET A 273 4.96 36.58 -12.98
N ALA A 274 5.91 37.54 -12.98
CA ALA A 274 7.16 37.42 -13.74
C ALA A 274 8.04 36.27 -13.24
N ALA A 275 8.06 36.01 -11.92
CA ALA A 275 8.79 34.88 -11.35
C ALA A 275 8.18 33.53 -11.75
N ILE A 276 6.85 33.40 -11.75
CA ILE A 276 6.14 32.21 -12.27
C ILE A 276 6.47 32.02 -13.75
N ASP A 277 6.37 33.09 -14.54
CA ASP A 277 6.61 33.04 -15.99
C ASP A 277 8.04 32.61 -16.32
N LYS A 278 9.01 33.07 -15.53
CA LYS A 278 10.40 32.65 -15.62
C LYS A 278 10.58 31.17 -15.27
N ALA A 279 9.99 30.71 -14.17
CA ALA A 279 10.05 29.31 -13.76
C ALA A 279 9.41 28.38 -14.80
N ALA A 280 8.29 28.78 -15.39
CA ALA A 280 7.63 28.04 -16.47
C ALA A 280 8.50 27.96 -17.73
N LYS A 281 9.12 29.08 -18.14
CA LYS A 281 10.05 29.12 -19.29
C LYS A 281 11.29 28.25 -19.06
N GLU A 282 11.84 28.25 -17.85
CA GLU A 282 12.98 27.40 -17.48
C GLU A 282 12.60 25.91 -17.49
N ALA A 283 11.41 25.55 -16.97
CA ALA A 283 10.90 24.19 -17.03
C ALA A 283 10.70 23.69 -18.46
N ILE A 284 10.15 24.53 -19.35
CA ILE A 284 9.97 24.21 -20.78
C ILE A 284 11.33 24.06 -21.47
N SER A 285 12.27 24.97 -21.23
CA SER A 285 13.63 24.91 -21.80
C SER A 285 14.39 23.65 -21.37
N SER A 286 14.24 23.26 -20.10
CA SER A 286 14.80 22.02 -19.55
C SER A 286 14.19 20.79 -20.23
N ALA A 287 12.86 20.73 -20.37
CA ALA A 287 12.16 19.62 -21.02
C ALA A 287 12.53 19.48 -22.51
N VAL A 288 12.71 20.59 -23.23
CA VAL A 288 13.13 20.59 -24.64
C VAL A 288 14.57 20.09 -24.78
N SER A 289 15.48 20.53 -23.92
CA SER A 289 16.89 20.09 -23.93
C SER A 289 17.04 18.59 -23.64
N GLN A 290 16.18 18.06 -22.76
CA GLN A 290 16.14 16.63 -22.45
C GLN A 290 15.63 15.80 -23.64
N LYS A 291 14.59 16.28 -24.35
CA LYS A 291 14.02 15.59 -25.52
C LYS A 291 14.94 15.59 -26.75
N VAL A 292 15.78 16.61 -26.92
CA VAL A 292 16.81 16.65 -27.97
C VAL A 292 17.95 15.65 -27.68
N SER A 293 18.27 15.44 -26.40
CA SER A 293 19.28 14.46 -25.98
C SER A 293 18.83 13.01 -26.21
N ASP A 294 17.54 12.72 -25.99
CA ASP A 294 16.97 11.38 -26.20
C ASP A 294 16.77 11.03 -27.67
N THR A 295 16.51 12.01 -28.53
CA THR A 295 16.37 11.79 -29.98
C THR A 295 17.72 11.63 -30.68
N GLY A 296 18.79 12.26 -30.19
CA GLY A 296 20.16 12.09 -30.71
C GLY A 296 20.76 10.69 -30.48
N ASN A 297 20.23 9.90 -29.53
CA ASN A 297 20.71 8.55 -29.25
C ASN A 297 19.99 7.44 -30.04
N LEU A 298 18.91 7.76 -30.75
CA LEU A 298 18.13 6.75 -31.48
C LEU A 298 18.68 6.46 -32.90
N GLU A 299 19.39 7.40 -33.53
CA GLU A 299 19.97 7.20 -34.88
C GLU A 299 21.22 6.31 -34.89
N THR A 300 21.85 6.06 -33.73
CA THR A 300 23.10 5.27 -33.66
C THR A 300 22.87 3.76 -33.41
N ARG A 301 21.61 3.29 -33.31
CA ARG A 301 21.30 1.88 -32.99
C ARG A 301 20.68 1.04 -34.11
N LEU A 302 20.59 1.56 -35.34
CA LEU A 302 19.95 0.85 -36.48
C LEU A 302 20.93 0.34 -37.56
N ARG A 303 22.21 0.12 -37.25
CA ARG A 303 23.16 -0.54 -38.16
C ARG A 303 24.03 -1.56 -37.43
N HIS A 304 24.16 -2.75 -38.03
CA HIS A 304 24.72 -4.03 -37.55
C HIS A 304 23.68 -4.95 -36.88
N ASP A 305 23.39 -6.18 -37.33
CA ASP A 305 24.14 -7.08 -38.21
C ASP A 305 23.23 -8.22 -38.78
N PRO A 306 23.73 -9.03 -39.74
CA PRO A 306 22.95 -9.89 -40.62
C PRO A 306 22.89 -11.38 -40.19
N SER A 307 21.92 -12.08 -40.78
CA SER A 307 22.01 -13.44 -41.34
C SER A 307 22.67 -14.56 -40.52
N THR A 308 21.87 -15.55 -40.12
CA THR A 308 22.31 -16.96 -40.21
C THR A 308 21.11 -17.88 -40.34
N ALA A 309 20.94 -18.42 -41.55
CA ALA A 309 20.20 -19.64 -41.80
C ALA A 309 21.14 -20.83 -41.53
N ASN A 310 20.66 -21.88 -40.84
CA ASN A 310 20.99 -23.23 -41.25
C ASN A 310 20.04 -24.31 -40.71
N GLN A 311 19.84 -25.30 -41.58
CA GLN A 311 18.98 -26.47 -41.51
C GLN A 311 19.58 -27.59 -40.64
N SER A 312 18.75 -28.44 -40.03
CA SER A 312 18.73 -29.91 -40.30
C SER A 312 17.81 -30.70 -39.35
N SER A 313 16.79 -31.33 -39.96
CA SER A 313 16.42 -32.76 -39.93
C SER A 313 16.36 -33.61 -38.64
N ALA A 314 15.19 -34.28 -38.52
CA ALA A 314 14.91 -35.67 -38.05
C ALA A 314 15.16 -35.98 -36.55
N GLU A 315 14.36 -36.76 -35.81
CA GLU A 315 13.62 -38.00 -36.12
C GLU A 315 12.33 -38.18 -35.27
N ARG A 316 11.40 -38.99 -35.78
CA ARG A 316 10.22 -39.57 -35.07
C ARG A 316 10.64 -40.72 -34.14
N PRO A 317 9.81 -41.05 -33.14
CA PRO A 317 9.20 -42.39 -33.20
C PRO A 317 7.69 -42.38 -32.91
N SER A 318 7.01 -43.21 -33.69
CA SER A 318 5.61 -43.63 -33.55
C SER A 318 5.43 -44.63 -32.41
N GLY A 319 4.43 -44.40 -31.57
CA GLY A 319 3.84 -45.39 -30.67
C GLY A 319 2.37 -45.00 -30.39
N PRO A 320 1.39 -45.91 -30.57
CA PRO A 320 -0.03 -45.58 -30.47
C PRO A 320 -0.58 -45.86 -29.08
N SER A 321 -1.29 -44.90 -28.47
CA SER A 321 -2.49 -45.10 -27.64
C SER A 321 -2.90 -43.76 -27.01
N GLU A 322 -4.21 -43.63 -26.72
CA GLU A 322 -4.84 -42.55 -25.94
C GLU A 322 -5.20 -41.23 -26.66
N THR A 323 -5.79 -41.33 -27.84
CA THR A 323 -6.68 -40.28 -28.36
C THR A 323 -8.12 -40.59 -27.95
N LEU A 324 -8.53 -40.16 -26.76
CA LEU A 324 -9.95 -39.90 -26.42
C LEU A 324 -10.15 -39.05 -25.14
N HIS A 325 -9.12 -38.83 -24.31
CA HIS A 325 -9.23 -37.96 -23.12
C HIS A 325 -8.68 -36.53 -23.26
N ARG A 326 -7.96 -36.20 -24.36
CA ARG A 326 -7.36 -34.86 -24.55
C ARG A 326 -8.29 -33.79 -25.13
N THR A 327 -9.48 -34.14 -25.58
CA THR A 327 -10.43 -33.14 -26.15
C THR A 327 -11.29 -32.45 -25.10
N ALA A 328 -11.43 -33.03 -23.89
CA ALA A 328 -12.20 -32.41 -22.80
C ALA A 328 -11.39 -31.36 -22.02
N GLU A 329 -10.09 -31.59 -21.79
CA GLU A 329 -9.23 -30.61 -21.12
C GLU A 329 -8.93 -29.38 -21.97
N ALA A 330 -8.82 -29.55 -23.30
CA ALA A 330 -8.64 -28.43 -24.22
C ALA A 330 -9.88 -27.50 -24.25
N ALA A 331 -11.09 -28.09 -24.25
CA ALA A 331 -12.34 -27.31 -24.21
C ALA A 331 -12.49 -26.51 -22.90
N GLY A 332 -12.11 -27.09 -21.75
CA GLY A 332 -12.14 -26.40 -20.46
C GLY A 332 -11.04 -25.35 -20.27
N ALA A 333 -9.98 -25.36 -21.08
CA ALA A 333 -8.97 -24.30 -21.09
C ALA A 333 -9.44 -23.09 -21.90
N GLU A 334 -10.10 -23.32 -23.05
CA GLU A 334 -10.67 -22.26 -23.88
C GLU A 334 -11.80 -21.50 -23.17
N GLU A 335 -12.66 -22.21 -22.42
CA GLU A 335 -13.74 -21.59 -21.64
C GLU A 335 -13.21 -20.67 -20.52
N ARG A 336 -12.13 -21.08 -19.83
CA ARG A 336 -11.49 -20.27 -18.78
C ARG A 336 -10.78 -19.03 -19.32
N VAL A 337 -10.17 -19.14 -20.51
CA VAL A 337 -9.55 -17.99 -21.19
C VAL A 337 -10.63 -17.00 -21.66
N ALA A 338 -11.76 -17.50 -22.16
CA ALA A 338 -12.89 -16.65 -22.55
C ALA A 338 -13.53 -15.94 -21.34
N GLU A 339 -13.67 -16.62 -20.20
CA GLU A 339 -14.21 -16.04 -18.96
C GLU A 339 -13.26 -14.96 -18.38
N SER A 340 -11.95 -15.22 -18.40
CA SER A 340 -10.93 -14.25 -17.97
C SER A 340 -10.89 -13.01 -18.87
N ALA A 341 -11.00 -13.19 -20.20
CA ALA A 341 -11.09 -12.08 -21.14
C ALA A 341 -12.38 -11.25 -20.94
N GLY A 342 -13.49 -11.91 -20.58
CA GLY A 342 -14.76 -11.24 -20.25
C GLY A 342 -14.66 -10.37 -19.00
N LYS A 343 -14.01 -10.87 -17.93
CA LYS A 343 -13.76 -10.11 -16.70
C LYS A 343 -12.87 -8.89 -16.94
N ALA A 344 -11.77 -9.05 -17.68
CA ALA A 344 -10.88 -7.94 -18.03
C ALA A 344 -11.58 -6.87 -18.89
N ALA A 345 -12.47 -7.27 -19.82
CA ALA A 345 -13.26 -6.34 -20.61
C ALA A 345 -14.30 -5.58 -19.77
N ALA A 346 -14.92 -6.25 -18.78
CA ALA A 346 -15.87 -5.63 -17.86
C ALA A 346 -15.20 -4.60 -16.94
N GLU A 347 -14.01 -4.92 -16.41
CA GLU A 347 -13.20 -4.00 -15.60
C GLU A 347 -12.77 -2.77 -16.41
N LYS A 348 -12.33 -2.97 -17.66
CA LYS A 348 -11.98 -1.87 -18.56
C LYS A 348 -13.19 -0.97 -18.85
N ALA A 349 -14.38 -1.56 -19.05
CA ALA A 349 -15.60 -0.80 -19.27
C ALA A 349 -16.05 -0.02 -18.03
N ALA A 350 -15.86 -0.57 -16.83
CA ALA A 350 -16.13 0.11 -15.56
C ALA A 350 -15.18 1.30 -15.36
N ALA A 351 -13.88 1.11 -15.60
CA ALA A 351 -12.88 2.18 -15.55
C ALA A 351 -13.19 3.31 -16.56
N GLN A 352 -13.60 2.95 -17.78
CA GLN A 352 -13.96 3.93 -18.81
C GLN A 352 -15.22 4.75 -18.43
N ARG A 353 -16.25 4.12 -17.83
CA ARG A 353 -17.42 4.86 -17.32
C ARG A 353 -17.07 5.79 -16.17
N CYS A 354 -16.17 5.36 -15.28
CA CYS A 354 -15.70 6.19 -14.18
C CYS A 354 -14.99 7.45 -14.69
N LEU A 355 -14.09 7.29 -15.68
CA LEU A 355 -13.44 8.41 -16.37
C LEU A 355 -14.45 9.35 -17.05
N GLN A 356 -15.45 8.78 -17.72
CA GLN A 356 -16.46 9.56 -18.43
C GLN A 356 -17.35 10.38 -17.48
N ASN A 357 -17.72 9.80 -16.33
CA ASN A 357 -18.47 10.52 -15.30
C ASN A 357 -17.65 11.65 -14.65
N HIS A 358 -16.33 11.47 -14.50
CA HIS A 358 -15.46 12.51 -13.97
C HIS A 358 -15.35 13.70 -14.94
N LEU A 359 -15.10 13.44 -16.22
CA LEU A 359 -15.04 14.48 -17.25
C LEU A 359 -16.37 15.25 -17.40
N LEU A 360 -17.51 14.59 -17.16
CA LEU A 360 -18.81 15.25 -17.18
C LEU A 360 -19.13 16.00 -15.88
N GLY A 361 -18.58 15.58 -14.74
CA GLY A 361 -18.73 16.26 -13.46
C GLY A 361 -17.99 17.61 -13.40
N ASP A 362 -16.80 17.67 -14.01
CA ASP A 362 -16.00 18.91 -14.04
C ASP A 362 -16.68 19.98 -14.92
N LEU A 363 -17.32 19.58 -16.02
CA LEU A 363 -18.04 20.51 -16.90
C LEU A 363 -19.32 21.13 -16.30
N LEU A 364 -19.92 20.47 -15.30
CA LEU A 364 -21.11 20.99 -14.60
C LEU A 364 -20.75 21.89 -13.40
N SER A 365 -19.49 21.86 -12.98
CA SER A 365 -18.99 22.67 -11.85
C SER A 365 -18.69 24.11 -12.28
N ASP A 366 -18.25 24.30 -13.52
CA ASP A 366 -17.82 25.59 -14.05
C ASP A 366 -18.98 26.53 -14.45
N GLU A 367 -20.20 26.01 -14.66
CA GLU A 367 -21.37 26.85 -14.96
C GLU A 367 -22.04 27.45 -13.71
N SER A 368 -21.71 26.97 -12.50
CA SER A 368 -22.29 27.48 -11.25
C SER A 368 -21.62 28.71 -10.64
N GLU A 369 -20.47 29.16 -11.17
CA GLU A 369 -19.77 30.37 -10.70
C GLU A 369 -20.03 31.62 -11.56
N LEU A 370 -20.80 31.51 -12.66
CA LEU A 370 -21.05 32.63 -13.59
C LEU A 370 -22.43 33.32 -13.45
N GLU A 371 -23.27 32.94 -12.47
CA GLU A 371 -24.58 33.58 -12.22
C GLU A 371 -24.64 34.41 -10.93
N ALA A 372 -23.49 34.80 -10.36
CA ALA A 372 -23.40 35.69 -9.20
C ALA A 372 -22.72 37.02 -9.56
N ASP A 373 -23.35 37.81 -10.44
CA ASP A 373 -23.16 39.27 -10.54
C ASP A 373 -24.47 39.97 -10.97
#